data_AF-A0A3S1C658-F1
#
_entry.id   AF-A0A3S1C658-F1
#
_cell.length_a   1.000
_cell.length_b   1.000
_cell.length_c   1.000
_cell.angle_alpha   90.00
_cell.angle_beta   90.00
_cell.angle_gamma   90.00
#
_symmetry.space_group_name_H-M   'P 1'
#
loop_
_entity.id
_entity.type
_entity.pdbx_description
1 polymer ?
#
loop_
_entity_poly.entity_id
_entity_poly.type
_entity_poly.pdbx_seq_one_letter_code
_entity_poly.pdbx_strand_id
1 'polypeptide(L)'
;MSTESADNLLLLQQLEKLCQRANLDIERRNQEDINHGFCLKLNAGNDSINIDITHNEAKLIPKDDIFFETIKKISGMSEFHAYYSIEDRYIEAMINCEDRPQGHDSIYKNLIKPRINNEEENSRTVININNDNYSMIKLSIGLSTPTFSVLATLKDPISQPQIKEYSTIRIEQVAISSHEQALEILEKFATSLILELNYYTGVSIYLSDQGPYSKSLSDLKAESNRYLIKNRIHSKPTVDIKICAYEKSPLSLYIYSLSEEEMPVSQYLHYYQVIEFYLLKFADQEALRIMKETIKHSSFYQSEQILDSNINNLFKKIKDKIRGQTEEDLLKLTIKDCVNTEELKLFFQEKEDRQKFFKTYDKWKDITIRESPLSEGGDLINKTAIRIYDIRCQIVHTKNDPTDRRKFILPLSTQAQKLGYDIELVKFIARKVLEHFSKPFEL
;
A
#
# COMPACT_ATOMS: atom_id res chain seq x y z
N MET A 1 21.91 9.69 47.60
CA MET A 1 21.75 9.64 46.13
C MET A 1 22.90 8.82 45.59
N SER A 2 22.61 7.76 44.83
CA SER A 2 23.64 6.92 44.21
C SER A 2 24.47 7.74 43.22
N THR A 3 25.75 7.43 43.06
CA THR A 3 26.68 8.05 42.10
C THR A 3 26.10 8.08 40.67
N GLU A 4 25.34 7.04 40.31
CA GLU A 4 24.65 6.91 39.02
C GLU A 4 23.61 8.02 38.75
N SER A 5 23.01 8.60 39.80
CA SER A 5 22.05 9.70 39.67
C SER A 5 22.73 11.04 39.32
N ALA A 6 23.98 11.24 39.74
CA ALA A 6 24.72 12.48 39.48
C ALA A 6 25.31 12.50 38.06
N ASP A 7 25.82 11.36 37.59
CA ASP A 7 26.35 11.23 36.23
C ASP A 7 25.25 11.42 35.18
N ASN A 8 24.05 10.87 35.41
CA ASN A 8 22.93 11.04 34.49
C ASN A 8 22.47 12.50 34.38
N LEU A 9 22.56 13.26 35.47
CA LEU A 9 22.20 14.68 35.48
C LEU A 9 23.20 15.52 34.68
N LEU A 10 24.50 15.21 34.82
CA LEU A 10 25.55 15.86 34.04
C LEU A 10 25.39 15.59 32.53
N LEU A 11 24.98 14.38 32.15
CA LEU A 11 24.69 14.02 30.76
C LEU A 11 23.55 14.86 30.18
N LEU A 12 22.46 15.01 30.93
CA LEU A 12 21.31 15.79 30.50
C LEU A 12 21.68 17.27 30.31
N GLN A 13 22.48 17.84 31.22
CA GLN A 13 23.00 19.22 31.10
C GLN A 13 23.92 19.41 29.90
N GLN A 14 24.75 18.41 29.57
CA GLN A 14 25.61 18.45 28.38
C GLN A 14 24.76 18.43 27.11
N LEU A 15 23.77 17.56 27.03
CA LEU A 15 22.86 17.49 25.88
C LEU A 15 22.08 18.78 25.69
N GLU A 16 21.55 19.37 26.76
CA GLU A 16 20.85 20.65 26.68
C GLU A 16 21.74 21.74 26.07
N LYS A 17 23.01 21.83 26.50
CA LYS A 17 23.98 22.77 25.94
C LYS A 17 24.27 22.51 24.46
N LEU A 18 24.34 21.24 24.05
CA LEU A 18 24.53 20.88 22.63
C LEU A 18 23.31 21.29 21.79
N CYS A 19 22.09 21.04 22.28
CA CYS A 19 20.86 21.50 21.64
C CYS A 19 20.82 23.04 21.49
N GLN A 20 21.17 23.77 22.56
CA GLN A 20 21.22 25.23 22.55
C GLN A 20 22.29 25.75 21.57
N ARG A 21 23.47 25.13 21.54
CA ARG A 21 24.56 25.49 20.62
C ARG A 21 24.15 25.27 19.16
N ALA A 22 23.41 24.20 18.87
CA ALA A 22 22.87 23.90 17.55
C ALA A 22 21.63 24.74 17.19
N ASN A 23 21.13 25.57 18.11
CA ASN A 23 19.93 26.39 17.96
C ASN A 23 18.66 25.54 17.70
N LEU A 24 18.53 24.43 18.43
CA LEU A 24 17.33 23.59 18.44
C LEU A 24 16.29 24.14 19.42
N ASP A 25 15.01 24.01 19.05
CA ASP A 25 13.90 24.40 19.93
C ASP A 25 13.72 23.37 21.04
N ILE A 26 13.93 23.80 22.28
CA ILE A 26 13.82 22.96 23.47
C ILE A 26 12.97 23.64 24.55
N GLU A 27 12.14 22.85 25.21
CA GLU A 27 11.32 23.30 26.34
C GLU A 27 11.61 22.44 27.57
N ARG A 28 12.07 23.06 28.67
CA ARG A 28 12.25 22.34 29.94
C ARG A 28 10.89 21.93 30.49
N ARG A 29 10.75 20.67 30.91
CA ARG A 29 9.50 20.16 31.52
C ARG A 29 9.18 20.85 32.85
N ASN A 30 10.21 21.24 33.58
CA ASN A 30 10.10 22.10 34.75
C ASN A 30 11.17 23.20 34.64
N GLN A 31 10.74 24.47 34.64
CA GLN A 31 11.66 25.62 34.51
C GLN A 31 12.64 25.71 35.69
N GLU A 32 12.23 25.24 36.86
CA GLU A 32 13.00 25.33 38.11
C GLU A 32 13.84 24.08 38.38
N ASP A 33 13.53 22.95 37.74
CA ASP A 33 14.21 21.68 38.01
C ASP A 33 14.54 20.86 36.75
N ILE A 34 15.82 20.92 36.37
CA ILE A 34 16.38 20.18 35.24
C ILE A 34 16.30 18.66 35.40
N ASN A 35 16.09 18.14 36.61
CA ASN A 35 15.99 16.70 36.87
C ASN A 35 14.80 16.04 36.13
N HIS A 36 13.82 16.86 35.68
CA HIS A 36 12.61 16.39 35.01
C HIS A 36 12.78 16.17 33.49
N GLY A 37 13.95 16.50 32.93
CA GLY A 37 14.18 16.41 31.48
C GLY A 37 13.75 17.65 30.71
N PHE A 38 13.90 17.57 29.39
CA PHE A 38 13.44 18.60 28.45
C PHE A 38 12.79 17.94 27.23
N CYS A 39 11.95 18.70 26.54
CA CYS A 39 11.31 18.32 25.30
C CYS A 39 12.04 18.98 24.13
N LEU A 40 12.49 18.20 23.16
CA LEU A 40 12.97 18.68 21.87
C LEU A 40 11.79 18.83 20.92
N LYS A 41 11.61 20.03 20.36
CA LYS A 41 10.54 20.32 19.40
C LYS A 41 11.09 20.31 17.98
N LEU A 42 10.59 19.38 17.17
CA LEU A 42 10.86 19.35 15.73
C LEU A 42 9.69 19.99 14.99
N ASN A 43 9.99 20.85 14.02
CA ASN A 43 8.99 21.44 13.14
C ASN A 43 8.29 20.32 12.33
N ALA A 44 6.96 20.32 12.28
CA ALA A 44 6.15 19.43 11.46
C ALA A 44 5.01 20.20 10.78
N GLY A 45 5.37 21.18 9.94
CA GLY A 45 4.41 22.01 9.22
C GLY A 45 3.78 23.05 10.15
N ASN A 46 2.47 22.95 10.38
CA ASN A 46 1.77 23.78 11.36
C ASN A 46 1.84 23.19 12.79
N ASP A 47 2.30 21.96 12.92
CA ASP A 47 2.44 21.25 14.19
C ASP A 47 3.91 21.14 14.61
N SER A 48 4.13 20.56 15.80
CA SER A 48 5.46 20.18 16.28
C SER A 48 5.46 18.74 16.76
N ILE A 49 6.53 18.01 16.46
CA ILE A 49 6.80 16.71 17.06
C ILE A 49 7.63 16.94 18.31
N ASN A 50 7.04 16.57 19.44
CA ASN A 50 7.65 16.66 20.75
C ASN A 50 8.39 15.35 21.06
N ILE A 51 9.68 15.44 21.38
CA ILE A 51 10.51 14.31 21.79
C ILE A 51 10.98 14.58 23.22
N ASP A 52 10.44 13.80 24.14
CA ASP A 52 10.77 13.91 25.55
C ASP A 52 12.09 13.20 25.87
N ILE A 53 13.01 13.95 26.48
CA ILE A 53 14.32 13.44 26.87
C ILE A 53 14.43 13.56 28.39
N THR A 54 14.44 12.42 29.08
CA THR A 54 14.76 12.34 30.50
C THR A 54 16.20 11.85 30.69
N HIS A 55 16.60 11.71 31.95
CA HIS A 55 17.94 11.24 32.33
C HIS A 55 18.26 9.82 31.81
N ASN A 56 17.24 8.99 31.56
CA ASN A 56 17.43 7.64 31.01
C ASN A 56 17.71 7.68 29.51
N GLU A 57 16.92 8.47 28.78
CA GLU A 57 17.04 8.60 27.32
C GLU A 57 18.31 9.35 26.90
N ALA A 58 18.79 10.27 27.74
CA ALA A 58 20.03 11.01 27.53
C ALA A 58 21.25 10.11 27.21
N LYS A 59 21.28 8.88 27.73
CA LYS A 59 22.36 7.92 27.47
C LYS A 59 22.36 7.38 26.03
N LEU A 60 21.21 7.43 25.35
CA LEU A 60 21.02 6.89 24.01
C LEU A 60 21.41 7.89 22.93
N ILE A 61 21.52 9.17 23.26
CA ILE A 61 21.76 10.23 22.27
C ILE A 61 23.27 10.32 21.97
N PRO A 62 23.68 10.22 20.69
CA PRO A 62 25.05 10.49 20.29
C PRO A 62 25.48 11.91 20.71
N LYS A 63 26.71 12.05 21.19
CA LYS A 63 27.23 13.32 21.72
C LYS A 63 28.09 14.08 20.72
N ASP A 64 28.09 13.66 19.46
CA ASP A 64 28.82 14.33 18.40
C ASP A 64 28.02 15.52 17.85
N ASP A 65 28.73 16.59 17.48
CA ASP A 65 28.12 17.80 16.91
C ASP A 65 27.38 17.49 15.57
N ILE A 66 27.79 16.44 14.84
CA ILE A 66 27.22 16.04 13.53
C ILE A 66 25.76 15.62 13.69
N PHE A 67 25.42 14.86 14.74
CA PHE A 67 24.06 14.47 15.04
C PHE A 67 23.13 15.69 15.23
N PHE A 68 23.56 16.70 16.01
CA PHE A 68 22.75 17.89 16.28
C PHE A 68 22.62 18.81 15.06
N GLU A 69 23.69 18.95 14.26
CA GLU A 69 23.61 19.64 12.97
C GLU A 69 22.66 18.95 12.00
N THR A 70 22.60 17.61 12.02
CA THR A 70 21.63 16.86 11.20
C THR A 70 20.20 17.10 11.68
N ILE A 71 19.95 17.09 12.99
CA ILE A 71 18.62 17.37 13.57
C ILE A 71 18.10 18.74 13.16
N LYS A 72 18.98 19.75 13.12
CA LYS A 72 18.62 21.11 12.72
C LYS A 72 18.06 21.20 11.30
N LYS A 73 18.50 20.31 10.41
CA LYS A 73 18.14 20.30 8.99
C LYS A 73 16.90 19.50 8.66
N ILE A 74 16.37 18.74 9.63
CA ILE A 74 15.21 17.88 9.41
C ILE A 74 13.94 18.49 9.99
N SER A 75 12.83 18.09 9.41
CA SER A 75 11.48 18.37 9.88
C SER A 75 10.70 17.06 9.92
N GLY A 76 9.77 16.96 10.87
CA GLY A 76 8.92 15.79 11.04
C GLY A 76 7.68 15.81 10.17
N MET A 77 7.05 14.64 10.01
CA MET A 77 5.70 14.49 9.49
C MET A 77 4.80 14.00 10.63
N SER A 78 3.71 14.71 10.94
CA SER A 78 2.88 14.37 12.11
C SER A 78 2.00 13.15 11.85
N GLU A 79 1.74 12.83 10.58
CA GLU A 79 0.92 11.72 10.11
C GLU A 79 1.70 10.39 10.07
N PHE A 80 3.02 10.43 9.91
CA PHE A 80 3.84 9.24 9.73
C PHE A 80 5.07 9.26 10.63
N HIS A 81 5.62 8.09 10.97
CA HIS A 81 6.99 8.02 11.53
C HIS A 81 7.97 8.33 10.39
N ALA A 82 8.08 9.62 10.04
CA ALA A 82 8.86 10.10 8.93
C ALA A 82 9.47 11.47 9.23
N TYR A 83 10.63 11.70 8.61
CA TYR A 83 11.34 12.97 8.62
C TYR A 83 11.77 13.33 7.21
N TYR A 84 11.90 14.62 6.92
CA TYR A 84 12.43 15.12 5.66
C TYR A 84 13.43 16.24 5.89
N SER A 85 14.31 16.45 4.91
CA SER A 85 15.22 17.61 4.87
C SER A 85 15.09 18.32 3.53
N ILE A 86 14.78 19.62 3.60
CA ILE A 86 14.75 20.51 2.42
C ILE A 86 16.18 20.73 1.90
N GLU A 87 17.13 20.95 2.81
CA GLU A 87 18.54 21.22 2.46
C GLU A 87 19.20 19.99 1.84
N ASP A 88 19.07 18.83 2.49
CA ASP A 88 19.72 17.59 2.06
C ASP A 88 18.87 16.80 1.04
N ARG A 89 17.69 17.32 0.66
CA ARG A 89 16.82 16.80 -0.40
C ARG A 89 16.44 15.32 -0.23
N TYR A 90 15.98 14.96 0.97
CA TYR A 90 15.53 13.60 1.24
C TYR A 90 14.29 13.51 2.13
N ILE A 91 13.61 12.37 2.05
CA ILE A 91 12.56 11.92 2.97
C ILE A 91 12.94 10.52 3.46
N GLU A 92 12.80 10.26 4.75
CA GLU A 92 12.98 8.94 5.34
C GLU A 92 11.76 8.59 6.20
N ALA A 93 11.14 7.44 5.95
CA ALA A 93 9.91 7.02 6.60
C ALA A 93 9.98 5.55 7.04
N MET A 94 9.44 5.27 8.22
CA MET A 94 9.37 3.93 8.79
C MET A 94 8.32 3.07 8.08
N ILE A 95 8.68 1.82 7.83
CA ILE A 95 7.76 0.78 7.34
C ILE A 95 7.62 -0.35 8.35
N ASN A 96 6.42 -0.92 8.40
CA ASN A 96 6.06 -2.03 9.26
C ASN A 96 5.50 -3.20 8.43
N CYS A 97 5.34 -4.36 9.08
CA CYS A 97 4.78 -5.58 8.51
C CYS A 97 3.89 -6.27 9.54
N GLU A 98 2.79 -6.88 9.09
CA GLU A 98 1.74 -7.50 9.94
C GLU A 98 2.21 -8.63 10.87
N ASP A 99 3.33 -9.29 10.59
CA ASP A 99 3.69 -10.53 11.31
C ASP A 99 4.71 -10.37 12.44
N ARG A 100 5.17 -9.15 12.76
CA ARG A 100 6.23 -8.97 13.77
C ARG A 100 6.03 -7.73 14.63
N PRO A 101 6.03 -7.87 15.98
CA PRO A 101 5.96 -6.74 16.89
C PRO A 101 7.14 -5.79 16.64
N GLN A 102 6.92 -4.50 16.94
CA GLN A 102 7.85 -3.39 16.73
C GLN A 102 9.28 -3.74 17.19
N GLY A 103 10.14 -4.04 16.21
CA GLY A 103 11.42 -4.72 16.40
C GLY A 103 12.19 -5.01 15.09
N HIS A 104 12.03 -4.14 14.10
CA HIS A 104 13.06 -3.34 13.42
C HIS A 104 14.24 -3.97 12.65
N ASP A 105 14.81 -5.10 13.04
CA ASP A 105 15.88 -5.73 12.26
C ASP A 105 15.34 -6.73 11.21
N SER A 106 14.09 -7.16 11.39
CA SER A 106 13.65 -8.48 10.96
C SER A 106 12.91 -8.48 9.61
N ILE A 107 12.22 -7.40 9.23
CA ILE A 107 11.59 -7.27 7.90
C ILE A 107 12.69 -7.23 6.85
N TYR A 108 13.65 -6.32 7.04
CA TYR A 108 14.84 -6.25 6.21
C TYR A 108 15.64 -7.57 6.25
N LYS A 109 16.15 -8.02 7.40
CA LYS A 109 17.05 -9.19 7.44
C LYS A 109 16.41 -10.51 7.04
N ASN A 110 15.11 -10.72 7.27
CA ASN A 110 14.49 -12.04 7.10
C ASN A 110 13.51 -12.13 5.91
N LEU A 111 12.99 -11.01 5.41
CA LEU A 111 11.99 -11.01 4.34
C LEU A 111 12.50 -10.34 3.07
N ILE A 112 13.24 -9.23 3.19
CA ILE A 112 13.72 -8.46 2.05
C ILE A 112 15.14 -8.90 1.65
N LYS A 113 16.13 -8.80 2.55
CA LYS A 113 17.55 -9.13 2.31
C LYS A 113 17.76 -10.53 1.71
N PRO A 114 17.15 -11.62 2.24
CA PRO A 114 17.36 -12.97 1.70
C PRO A 114 16.75 -13.17 0.31
N ARG A 115 15.79 -12.33 -0.08
CA ARG A 115 15.08 -12.41 -1.37
C ARG A 115 15.72 -11.55 -2.46
N ILE A 116 16.59 -10.61 -2.08
CA ILE A 116 17.18 -9.61 -2.99
C ILE A 116 18.67 -9.85 -3.23
N ASN A 117 19.33 -10.67 -2.41
CA ASN A 117 20.66 -11.25 -2.69
C ASN A 117 21.71 -10.23 -3.20
N ASN A 118 21.85 -9.10 -2.49
CA ASN A 118 22.97 -8.19 -2.70
C ASN A 118 24.22 -8.69 -1.96
N GLU A 119 25.35 -8.74 -2.67
CA GLU A 119 26.68 -9.11 -2.15
C GLU A 119 27.28 -8.07 -1.19
N GLU A 120 26.66 -6.89 -1.04
CA GLU A 120 27.09 -5.88 -0.08
C GLU A 120 26.55 -6.19 1.32
N GLU A 121 27.27 -7.02 2.07
CA GLU A 121 26.94 -7.37 3.46
C GLU A 121 26.82 -6.14 4.40
N ASN A 122 27.39 -5.00 4.01
CA ASN A 122 27.54 -3.80 4.85
C ASN A 122 26.73 -2.57 4.38
N SER A 123 25.97 -2.63 3.29
CA SER A 123 25.16 -1.46 2.88
C SER A 123 23.85 -1.43 3.67
N ARG A 124 23.56 -0.27 4.30
CA ARG A 124 22.25 0.01 4.94
C ARG A 124 21.11 0.13 3.92
N THR A 125 21.41 0.03 2.63
CA THR A 125 20.57 0.38 1.48
C THR A 125 20.61 -0.79 0.49
N VAL A 126 19.49 -1.49 0.24
CA VAL A 126 19.52 -2.73 -0.56
C VAL A 126 18.76 -2.66 -1.87
N ILE A 127 17.66 -1.93 -1.94
CA ILE A 127 16.92 -1.82 -3.21
C ILE A 127 17.17 -0.45 -3.79
N ASN A 128 18.11 -0.31 -4.72
CA ASN A 128 18.13 0.88 -5.58
C ASN A 128 17.11 0.63 -6.69
N ILE A 129 16.03 1.40 -6.67
CA ILE A 129 15.01 1.28 -7.71
C ILE A 129 15.42 2.20 -8.84
N ASN A 130 16.00 1.61 -9.88
CA ASN A 130 16.25 2.32 -11.12
C ASN A 130 14.90 2.62 -11.77
N ASN A 131 14.49 3.88 -11.71
CA ASN A 131 13.32 4.35 -12.44
C ASN A 131 13.83 5.01 -13.72
N ASP A 132 13.63 4.35 -14.87
CA ASP A 132 14.08 4.84 -16.18
C ASP A 132 13.54 6.26 -16.50
N ASN A 133 12.44 6.65 -15.86
CA ASN A 133 11.83 7.98 -16.02
C ASN A 133 12.40 9.03 -15.04
N TYR A 134 13.16 8.64 -14.00
CA TYR A 134 13.73 9.51 -12.96
C TYR A 134 15.16 9.15 -12.62
N SER A 135 16.07 9.34 -13.57
CA SER A 135 17.51 9.12 -13.36
C SER A 135 18.11 9.93 -12.19
N MET A 136 17.37 10.91 -11.64
CA MET A 136 17.78 11.74 -10.52
C MET A 136 17.07 11.47 -9.19
N ILE A 137 16.15 10.51 -9.07
CA ILE A 137 15.55 10.18 -7.75
C ILE A 137 16.07 8.84 -7.31
N LYS A 138 16.70 8.80 -6.15
CA LYS A 138 17.21 7.55 -5.58
C LYS A 138 16.25 7.08 -4.50
N LEU A 139 15.58 5.97 -4.77
CA LEU A 139 14.71 5.30 -3.82
C LEU A 139 15.44 4.11 -3.23
N SER A 140 15.34 3.98 -1.91
CA SER A 140 15.95 2.88 -1.20
C SER A 140 15.14 2.36 -0.05
N ILE A 141 15.35 1.08 0.24
CA ILE A 141 14.80 0.38 1.41
C ILE A 141 15.94 -0.28 2.14
N GLY A 142 15.93 -0.16 3.45
CA GLY A 142 16.89 -0.82 4.30
C GLY A 142 16.79 -0.39 5.75
N LEU A 143 17.93 -0.33 6.42
CA LEU A 143 18.01 0.07 7.82
C LEU A 143 18.02 1.60 7.93
N SER A 144 17.35 2.09 8.97
CA SER A 144 17.24 3.50 9.26
C SER A 144 18.59 4.15 9.48
N THR A 145 18.68 5.43 9.16
CA THR A 145 19.84 6.23 9.53
C THR A 145 19.99 6.31 11.05
N PRO A 146 21.21 6.49 11.58
CA PRO A 146 21.41 6.64 13.02
C PRO A 146 20.54 7.74 13.63
N THR A 147 20.39 8.87 12.93
CA THR A 147 19.52 9.98 13.35
C THR A 147 18.07 9.55 13.45
N PHE A 148 17.54 8.89 12.41
CA PHE A 148 16.19 8.35 12.42
C PHE A 148 15.98 7.37 13.57
N SER A 149 16.90 6.42 13.76
CA SER A 149 16.84 5.40 14.82
C SER A 149 16.73 6.01 16.22
N VAL A 150 17.53 7.03 16.50
CA VAL A 150 17.50 7.73 17.79
C VAL A 150 16.15 8.43 17.97
N LEU A 151 15.74 9.27 17.01
CA LEU A 151 14.50 10.05 17.13
C LEU A 151 13.25 9.16 17.24
N ALA A 152 13.20 8.08 16.46
CA ALA A 152 12.10 7.11 16.53
C ALA A 152 12.07 6.35 17.86
N THR A 153 13.24 5.94 18.38
CA THR A 153 13.35 5.27 19.70
C THR A 153 12.91 6.20 20.83
N LEU A 154 13.31 7.48 20.78
CA LEU A 154 12.97 8.46 21.81
C LEU A 154 11.48 8.83 21.80
N LYS A 155 10.85 8.82 20.63
CA LYS A 155 9.42 9.13 20.49
C LYS A 155 8.52 8.02 21.04
N ASP A 156 8.94 6.77 20.97
CA ASP A 156 8.21 5.62 21.49
C ASP A 156 9.05 4.84 22.52
N PRO A 157 9.19 5.36 23.76
CA PRO A 157 10.10 4.83 24.78
C PRO A 157 9.62 3.50 25.39
N ILE A 158 8.65 2.80 24.79
CA ILE A 158 8.05 1.60 25.32
C ILE A 158 9.10 0.45 25.32
N SER A 159 9.83 0.38 26.44
CA SER A 159 10.33 -0.84 27.10
C SER A 159 11.81 -1.23 26.94
N GLN A 160 12.69 -0.54 26.20
CA GLN A 160 14.11 -0.94 26.12
C GLN A 160 15.11 0.22 26.12
N PRO A 161 16.22 0.15 26.89
CA PRO A 161 17.26 1.16 26.96
C PRO A 161 18.28 1.05 25.80
N GLN A 162 17.85 0.63 24.61
CA GLN A 162 18.74 0.45 23.45
C GLN A 162 18.11 1.09 22.20
N ILE A 163 18.96 1.79 21.43
CA ILE A 163 18.56 2.32 20.12
C ILE A 163 18.21 1.14 19.21
N LYS A 164 17.01 1.16 18.64
CA LYS A 164 16.57 0.15 17.67
C LYS A 164 16.92 0.62 16.25
N GLU A 165 17.31 -0.30 15.36
CA GLU A 165 17.51 -0.01 13.93
C GLU A 165 16.27 -0.36 13.14
N TYR A 166 15.55 0.63 12.63
CA TYR A 166 14.25 0.52 11.99
C TYR A 166 14.36 0.12 10.51
N SER A 167 13.32 -0.51 9.94
CA SER A 167 13.22 -0.66 8.49
C SER A 167 12.58 0.61 7.93
N THR A 168 13.24 1.28 6.98
CA THR A 168 12.77 2.54 6.39
C THR A 168 12.76 2.50 4.87
N ILE A 169 11.88 3.33 4.29
CA ILE A 169 11.98 3.80 2.91
C ILE A 169 12.68 5.16 2.96
N ARG A 170 13.67 5.35 2.09
CA ARG A 170 14.39 6.62 1.91
C ARG A 170 14.31 7.08 0.47
N ILE A 171 13.80 8.28 0.27
CA ILE A 171 13.64 8.98 -1.01
C ILE A 171 14.68 10.09 -1.03
N GLU A 172 15.69 10.00 -1.88
CA GLU A 172 16.78 10.97 -1.98
C GLU A 172 16.74 11.71 -3.32
N GLN A 173 17.41 12.86 -3.36
CA GLN A 173 17.54 13.72 -4.54
C GLN A 173 16.20 14.29 -5.02
N VAL A 174 15.32 14.57 -4.05
CA VAL A 174 13.98 15.09 -4.28
C VAL A 174 13.90 16.59 -3.96
N ALA A 175 13.25 17.36 -4.84
CA ALA A 175 13.01 18.78 -4.62
C ALA A 175 11.83 18.96 -3.65
N ILE A 176 12.13 19.45 -2.45
CA ILE A 176 11.15 19.73 -1.40
C ILE A 176 11.18 21.23 -1.11
N SER A 177 10.01 21.88 -1.09
CA SER A 177 9.85 23.29 -0.78
C SER A 177 8.95 23.56 0.42
N SER A 178 8.06 22.62 0.75
CA SER A 178 7.16 22.71 1.90
C SER A 178 6.91 21.34 2.53
N HIS A 179 6.26 21.36 3.70
CA HIS A 179 5.82 20.17 4.41
C HIS A 179 4.78 19.37 3.61
N GLU A 180 3.78 20.05 3.05
CA GLU A 180 2.71 19.44 2.25
C GLU A 180 3.29 18.76 1.02
N GLN A 181 4.28 19.39 0.37
CA GLN A 181 4.97 18.77 -0.76
C GLN A 181 5.74 17.52 -0.34
N ALA A 182 6.42 17.55 0.81
CA ALA A 182 7.11 16.38 1.32
C ALA A 182 6.14 15.23 1.62
N LEU A 183 4.98 15.53 2.21
CA LEU A 183 3.93 14.56 2.49
C LEU A 183 3.36 13.95 1.20
N GLU A 184 3.03 14.77 0.21
CA GLU A 184 2.53 14.32 -1.09
C GLU A 184 3.53 13.38 -1.77
N ILE A 185 4.81 13.77 -1.79
CA ILE A 185 5.89 12.95 -2.35
C ILE A 185 5.99 11.62 -1.60
N LEU A 186 6.00 11.65 -0.26
CA LEU A 186 6.08 10.43 0.54
C LEU A 186 4.90 9.51 0.22
N GLU A 187 3.66 10.00 0.30
CA GLU A 187 2.47 9.21 0.00
C GLU A 187 2.54 8.59 -1.39
N LYS A 188 2.90 9.38 -2.41
CA LYS A 188 2.92 8.93 -3.79
C LYS A 188 3.98 7.86 -4.04
N PHE A 189 5.22 8.09 -3.60
CA PHE A 189 6.33 7.15 -3.81
C PHE A 189 6.22 5.93 -2.91
N ALA A 190 6.01 6.12 -1.61
CA ALA A 190 5.97 5.01 -0.66
C ALA A 190 4.78 4.10 -0.93
N THR A 191 3.59 4.63 -1.23
CA THR A 191 2.42 3.78 -1.47
C THR A 191 2.58 2.93 -2.74
N SER A 192 3.12 3.52 -3.81
CA SER A 192 3.41 2.77 -5.04
C SER A 192 4.48 1.69 -4.80
N LEU A 193 5.57 2.05 -4.14
CA LEU A 193 6.65 1.12 -3.82
C LEU A 193 6.18 -0.02 -2.91
N ILE A 194 5.46 0.30 -1.84
CA ILE A 194 4.91 -0.69 -0.91
C ILE A 194 3.98 -1.65 -1.65
N LEU A 195 3.13 -1.16 -2.56
CA LEU A 195 2.26 -2.02 -3.35
C LEU A 195 3.07 -3.04 -4.17
N GLU A 196 4.07 -2.58 -4.91
CA GLU A 196 4.92 -3.44 -5.72
C GLU A 196 5.73 -4.43 -4.88
N LEU A 197 6.21 -4.02 -3.70
CA LEU A 197 6.88 -4.93 -2.77
C LEU A 197 5.93 -5.96 -2.20
N ASN A 198 4.70 -5.57 -1.85
CA ASN A 198 3.69 -6.50 -1.36
C ASN A 198 3.39 -7.54 -2.44
N TYR A 199 3.36 -7.14 -3.71
CA TYR A 199 3.24 -8.06 -4.84
C TYR A 199 4.44 -8.97 -5.01
N TYR A 200 5.65 -8.41 -4.95
CA TYR A 200 6.87 -9.15 -5.20
C TYR A 200 7.20 -10.13 -4.06
N THR A 201 6.96 -9.70 -2.83
CA THR A 201 7.35 -10.45 -1.62
C THR A 201 6.21 -11.29 -1.05
N GLY A 202 4.96 -10.97 -1.36
CA GLY A 202 3.78 -11.56 -0.72
C GLY A 202 3.64 -11.19 0.76
N VAL A 203 4.38 -10.19 1.24
CA VAL A 203 4.36 -9.71 2.63
C VAL A 203 3.52 -8.44 2.68
N SER A 204 2.66 -8.30 3.68
CA SER A 204 1.91 -7.07 3.92
C SER A 204 2.83 -6.03 4.58
N ILE A 205 3.36 -5.10 3.79
CA ILE A 205 4.16 -3.94 4.21
C ILE A 205 3.27 -2.69 4.17
N TYR A 206 3.47 -1.77 5.11
CA TYR A 206 2.75 -0.49 5.18
C TYR A 206 3.62 0.60 5.85
N LEU A 207 3.30 1.88 5.59
CA LEU A 207 3.90 3.02 6.29
C LEU A 207 3.45 3.05 7.76
N SER A 208 4.35 3.37 8.68
CA SER A 208 3.97 3.51 10.08
C SER A 208 3.31 4.86 10.36
N ASP A 209 2.04 4.82 10.75
CA ASP A 209 1.21 5.97 11.11
C ASP A 209 1.45 6.42 12.57
N GLN A 210 1.39 7.74 12.79
CA GLN A 210 1.55 8.43 14.09
C GLN A 210 0.24 8.97 14.69
N GLY A 211 -0.85 8.97 13.94
CA GLY A 211 -2.11 9.60 14.35
C GLY A 211 -2.82 8.88 15.50
N PRO A 212 -3.73 9.54 16.22
CA PRO A 212 -4.55 8.92 17.27
C PRO A 212 -5.47 7.79 16.75
N TYR A 213 -5.66 7.69 15.42
CA TYR A 213 -6.35 6.58 14.75
C TYR A 213 -5.42 5.41 14.38
N SER A 214 -4.09 5.55 14.58
CA SER A 214 -3.05 4.52 14.35
C SER A 214 -3.27 3.23 15.16
N LYS A 215 -3.95 3.34 16.30
CA LYS A 215 -4.38 2.20 17.12
C LYS A 215 -5.36 1.28 16.41
N SER A 216 -6.22 1.79 15.52
CA SER A 216 -7.23 0.94 14.86
C SER A 216 -6.64 -0.08 13.89
N LEU A 217 -5.49 0.22 13.27
CA LEU A 217 -4.81 -0.72 12.38
C LEU A 217 -3.81 -1.60 13.13
N SER A 218 -3.27 -1.18 14.28
CA SER A 218 -2.29 -1.96 15.04
C SER A 218 -2.91 -2.87 16.11
N ASP A 219 -4.06 -2.48 16.68
CA ASP A 219 -4.78 -3.28 17.70
C ASP A 219 -5.59 -4.45 17.09
N LEU A 220 -5.82 -4.45 15.77
CA LEU A 220 -6.43 -5.58 15.04
C LEU A 220 -5.42 -6.68 14.64
N LYS A 221 -4.12 -6.52 14.96
CA LYS A 221 -3.02 -7.31 14.34
C LYS A 221 -2.35 -8.36 15.25
N ALA A 222 -2.93 -8.69 16.40
CA ALA A 222 -2.29 -9.58 17.35
C ALA A 222 -2.50 -11.09 17.10
N GLU A 223 -3.36 -11.52 16.18
CA GLU A 223 -3.79 -12.93 16.21
C GLU A 223 -4.14 -13.62 14.88
N SER A 224 -3.52 -13.28 13.75
CA SER A 224 -3.57 -14.17 12.58
C SER A 224 -2.39 -13.94 11.64
N ASN A 225 -1.40 -14.84 11.64
CA ASN A 225 -0.86 -15.43 10.41
C ASN A 225 0.25 -16.46 10.61
N ARG A 226 -0.09 -17.74 10.44
CA ARG A 226 0.89 -18.85 10.32
C ARG A 226 0.91 -19.50 8.93
N TYR A 227 0.16 -18.98 7.94
CA TYR A 227 -0.16 -19.77 6.74
C TYR A 227 0.37 -19.27 5.39
N LEU A 228 1.09 -18.14 5.29
CA LEU A 228 1.51 -17.62 3.97
C LEU A 228 3.01 -17.61 3.64
N ILE A 229 3.89 -18.19 4.48
CA ILE A 229 5.32 -18.29 4.13
C ILE A 229 5.65 -19.66 3.52
N LYS A 230 5.19 -19.91 2.29
CA LYS A 230 5.68 -21.05 1.48
C LYS A 230 5.85 -20.78 -0.02
N ASN A 231 5.96 -19.53 -0.46
CA ASN A 231 6.41 -19.24 -1.82
C ASN A 231 7.90 -18.90 -1.83
N ARG A 232 8.70 -19.91 -2.22
CA ARG A 232 10.09 -19.75 -2.65
C ARG A 232 10.08 -19.09 -4.02
N ILE A 233 10.49 -17.82 -4.11
CA ILE A 233 10.80 -17.18 -5.40
C ILE A 233 12.30 -17.35 -5.64
N HIS A 234 12.65 -17.90 -6.80
CA HIS A 234 14.01 -18.05 -7.27
C HIS A 234 14.66 -16.67 -7.52
N SER A 235 15.83 -16.51 -6.91
CA SER A 235 16.77 -15.40 -6.98
C SER A 235 17.01 -14.85 -8.39
N LYS A 236 16.62 -13.58 -8.61
CA LYS A 236 17.36 -12.65 -9.48
C LYS A 236 18.01 -11.58 -8.59
N PRO A 237 19.24 -11.10 -8.91
CA PRO A 237 20.07 -10.31 -8.00
C PRO A 237 19.66 -8.83 -7.90
N THR A 238 18.77 -8.37 -8.77
CA THR A 238 18.23 -7.01 -8.76
C THR A 238 16.73 -7.09 -9.02
N VAL A 239 15.95 -6.41 -8.19
CA VAL A 239 14.50 -6.28 -8.40
C VAL A 239 14.27 -5.01 -9.20
N ASP A 240 14.01 -5.15 -10.49
CA ASP A 240 13.52 -4.04 -11.32
C ASP A 240 12.05 -3.78 -10.95
N ILE A 241 11.84 -3.03 -9.88
CA ILE A 241 10.51 -2.58 -9.47
C ILE A 241 10.13 -1.38 -10.33
N LYS A 242 9.15 -1.55 -11.20
CA LYS A 242 8.58 -0.43 -11.93
C LYS A 242 7.58 0.31 -11.05
N ILE A 243 7.92 1.53 -10.64
CA ILE A 243 7.03 2.39 -9.86
C ILE A 243 6.05 3.08 -10.80
N CYS A 244 4.76 2.88 -10.53
CA CYS A 244 3.68 3.52 -11.27
C CYS A 244 2.88 4.47 -10.37
N ALA A 245 2.29 5.51 -10.95
CA ALA A 245 1.34 6.36 -10.24
C ALA A 245 -0.05 5.73 -10.32
N TYR A 246 -0.63 5.49 -9.14
CA TYR A 246 -1.96 4.90 -8.97
C TYR A 246 -2.93 5.95 -8.41
N GLU A 247 -4.23 5.80 -8.70
CA GLU A 247 -5.27 6.66 -8.13
C GLU A 247 -5.40 6.39 -6.62
N LYS A 248 -5.38 7.44 -5.79
CA LYS A 248 -5.33 7.33 -4.32
C LYS A 248 -6.50 6.49 -3.76
N SER A 249 -7.74 6.81 -4.13
CA SER A 249 -8.93 6.17 -3.56
C SER A 249 -8.99 4.64 -3.75
N PRO A 250 -8.90 4.09 -4.98
CA PRO A 250 -8.93 2.65 -5.17
C PRO A 250 -7.66 1.95 -4.62
N LEU A 251 -6.50 2.63 -4.63
CA LEU A 251 -5.29 2.08 -4.03
C LEU A 251 -5.40 1.94 -2.51
N SER A 252 -5.93 2.96 -1.83
CA SER A 252 -6.17 2.91 -0.38
C SER A 252 -7.13 1.77 -0.01
N LEU A 253 -8.20 1.56 -0.78
CA LEU A 253 -9.11 0.42 -0.59
C LEU A 253 -8.39 -0.92 -0.78
N TYR A 254 -7.55 -1.04 -1.82
CA TYR A 254 -6.77 -2.26 -2.07
C TYR A 254 -5.84 -2.59 -0.91
N ILE A 255 -5.10 -1.59 -0.40
CA ILE A 255 -4.17 -1.75 0.72
C ILE A 255 -4.93 -2.09 1.99
N TYR A 256 -6.02 -1.38 2.27
CA TYR A 256 -6.86 -1.64 3.43
C TYR A 256 -7.41 -3.08 3.43
N SER A 257 -7.77 -3.61 2.26
CA SER A 257 -8.21 -5.00 2.10
C SER A 257 -7.14 -6.03 2.49
N LEU A 258 -5.85 -5.69 2.38
CA LEU A 258 -4.76 -6.59 2.79
C LEU A 258 -4.77 -6.81 4.30
N SER A 259 -5.20 -5.82 5.07
CA SER A 259 -5.27 -5.91 6.53
C SER A 259 -6.56 -6.52 7.09
N GLU A 260 -7.50 -6.95 6.23
CA GLU A 260 -8.80 -7.49 6.63
C GLU A 260 -8.93 -9.01 6.45
N GLU A 261 -7.84 -9.77 6.60
CA GLU A 261 -7.87 -11.23 6.36
C GLU A 261 -8.89 -11.98 7.26
N GLU A 262 -9.15 -11.48 8.46
CA GLU A 262 -10.11 -12.06 9.39
C GLU A 262 -11.58 -11.76 9.04
N MET A 263 -11.81 -10.87 8.07
CA MET A 263 -13.14 -10.43 7.65
C MET A 263 -13.35 -10.72 6.15
N PRO A 264 -13.51 -12.01 5.74
CA PRO A 264 -13.57 -12.42 4.34
C PRO A 264 -14.61 -11.65 3.49
N VAL A 265 -15.76 -11.36 4.08
CA VAL A 265 -16.84 -10.63 3.41
C VAL A 265 -16.42 -9.20 3.11
N SER A 266 -15.82 -8.52 4.10
CA SER A 266 -15.33 -7.15 3.97
C SER A 266 -14.20 -7.06 2.95
N GLN A 267 -13.22 -7.96 3.08
CA GLN A 267 -12.09 -8.07 2.17
C GLN A 267 -12.52 -8.29 0.71
N TYR A 268 -13.50 -9.19 0.48
CA TYR A 268 -14.06 -9.40 -0.85
C TYR A 268 -14.70 -8.11 -1.41
N LEU A 269 -15.50 -7.42 -0.60
CA LEU A 269 -16.18 -6.19 -1.03
C LEU A 269 -15.22 -5.06 -1.33
N HIS A 270 -14.19 -4.85 -0.52
CA HIS A 270 -13.22 -3.79 -0.77
C HIS A 270 -12.43 -4.04 -2.06
N TYR A 271 -12.01 -5.28 -2.34
CA TYR A 271 -11.42 -5.61 -3.64
C TYR A 271 -12.41 -5.43 -4.80
N TYR A 272 -13.69 -5.77 -4.61
CA TYR A 272 -14.71 -5.52 -5.61
C TYR A 272 -14.89 -4.01 -5.86
N GLN A 273 -14.92 -3.19 -4.82
CA GLN A 273 -15.06 -1.74 -4.92
C GLN A 273 -13.89 -1.08 -5.66
N VAL A 274 -12.68 -1.64 -5.55
CA VAL A 274 -11.54 -1.24 -6.40
C VAL A 274 -11.87 -1.43 -7.87
N ILE A 275 -12.49 -2.56 -8.25
CA ILE A 275 -12.92 -2.81 -9.64
C ILE A 275 -14.08 -1.89 -10.02
N GLU A 276 -15.06 -1.74 -9.13
CA GLU A 276 -16.27 -0.91 -9.31
C GLU A 276 -15.92 0.55 -9.66
N PHE A 277 -14.90 1.10 -8.99
CA PHE A 277 -14.39 2.45 -9.24
C PHE A 277 -14.04 2.71 -10.71
N TYR A 278 -13.63 1.68 -11.46
CA TYR A 278 -13.21 1.80 -12.85
C TYR A 278 -14.24 1.34 -13.88
N LEU A 279 -15.38 0.76 -13.49
CA LEU A 279 -16.37 0.21 -14.43
C LEU A 279 -16.86 1.26 -15.44
N LEU A 280 -17.18 2.47 -14.96
CA LEU A 280 -17.63 3.57 -15.83
C LEU A 280 -16.51 4.07 -16.75
N LYS A 281 -15.25 4.07 -16.28
CA LYS A 281 -14.10 4.44 -17.11
C LYS A 281 -13.92 3.48 -18.29
N PHE A 282 -14.16 2.18 -18.08
CA PHE A 282 -14.16 1.19 -19.18
C PHE A 282 -15.32 1.39 -20.15
N ALA A 283 -16.51 1.71 -19.64
CA ALA A 283 -17.65 2.03 -20.49
C ALA A 283 -17.32 3.20 -21.45
N ASP A 284 -16.70 4.26 -20.92
CA ASP A 284 -16.26 5.41 -21.70
C ASP A 284 -15.16 5.05 -22.72
N GLN A 285 -14.18 4.23 -22.33
CA GLN A 285 -13.13 3.76 -23.26
C GLN A 285 -13.69 2.94 -24.42
N GLU A 286 -14.66 2.05 -24.15
CA GLU A 286 -15.35 1.28 -25.18
C GLU A 286 -16.20 2.19 -26.09
N ALA A 287 -16.84 3.22 -25.53
CA ALA A 287 -17.53 4.27 -26.30
C ALA A 287 -16.58 4.92 -27.31
N LEU A 288 -15.41 5.35 -26.82
CA LEU A 288 -14.38 6.00 -27.62
C LEU A 288 -13.80 5.05 -28.67
N ARG A 289 -13.66 3.76 -28.36
CA ARG A 289 -13.21 2.76 -29.33
C ARG A 289 -14.21 2.61 -30.48
N ILE A 290 -15.50 2.42 -30.16
CA ILE A 290 -16.59 2.33 -31.15
C ILE A 290 -16.64 3.60 -32.02
N MET A 291 -16.49 4.77 -31.39
CA MET A 291 -16.44 6.06 -32.07
C MET A 291 -15.26 6.14 -33.05
N LYS A 292 -14.04 5.83 -32.59
CA LYS A 292 -12.84 5.84 -33.42
C LYS A 292 -12.93 4.86 -34.58
N GLU A 293 -13.42 3.63 -34.35
CA GLU A 293 -13.61 2.63 -35.40
C GLU A 293 -14.62 3.09 -36.44
N THR A 294 -15.75 3.64 -36.00
CA THR A 294 -16.81 4.11 -36.90
C THR A 294 -16.36 5.31 -37.75
N ILE A 295 -15.67 6.28 -37.15
CA ILE A 295 -15.19 7.50 -37.83
C ILE A 295 -14.05 7.19 -38.81
N LYS A 296 -13.18 6.23 -38.51
CA LYS A 296 -12.05 5.85 -39.38
C LYS A 296 -12.48 5.21 -40.70
N HIS A 297 -13.72 4.74 -40.83
CA HIS A 297 -14.19 4.17 -42.08
C HIS A 297 -14.31 5.25 -43.16
N SER A 298 -13.71 5.01 -44.33
CA SER A 298 -13.71 5.95 -45.47
C SER A 298 -15.11 6.30 -45.96
N SER A 299 -16.11 5.47 -45.68
CA SER A 299 -17.52 5.72 -45.98
C SER A 299 -18.18 6.74 -45.06
N PHE A 300 -17.54 7.13 -43.95
CA PHE A 300 -18.14 8.00 -42.94
C PHE A 300 -18.42 9.41 -43.47
N TYR A 301 -17.56 9.93 -44.35
CA TYR A 301 -17.61 11.30 -44.89
C TYR A 301 -18.08 11.40 -46.35
N GLN A 302 -18.76 10.38 -46.88
CA GLN A 302 -19.08 10.31 -48.33
C GLN A 302 -19.98 11.45 -48.85
N SER A 303 -20.90 11.97 -48.03
CA SER A 303 -21.72 13.15 -48.33
C SER A 303 -22.34 13.73 -47.06
N GLU A 304 -22.84 14.97 -47.11
CA GLU A 304 -23.47 15.66 -45.98
C GLU A 304 -24.73 14.92 -45.46
N GLN A 305 -25.57 14.39 -46.36
CA GLN A 305 -26.74 13.58 -46.01
C GLN A 305 -26.37 12.21 -45.40
N ILE A 306 -25.27 11.61 -45.87
CA ILE A 306 -24.75 10.34 -45.33
C ILE A 306 -24.08 10.57 -43.97
N LEU A 307 -23.46 11.73 -43.76
CA LEU A 307 -22.81 12.12 -42.50
C LEU A 307 -23.82 12.18 -41.35
N ASP A 308 -24.96 12.84 -41.52
CA ASP A 308 -26.00 12.91 -40.48
C ASP A 308 -26.57 11.52 -40.13
N SER A 309 -26.77 10.67 -41.14
CA SER A 309 -27.19 9.27 -40.93
C SER A 309 -26.13 8.48 -40.16
N ASN A 310 -24.85 8.65 -40.52
CA ASN A 310 -23.73 7.98 -39.86
C ASN A 310 -23.52 8.45 -38.41
N ILE A 311 -23.70 9.75 -38.14
CA ILE A 311 -23.67 10.32 -36.78
C ILE A 311 -24.80 9.74 -35.94
N ASN A 312 -26.03 9.71 -36.46
CA ASN A 312 -27.17 9.11 -35.74
C ASN A 312 -26.98 7.61 -35.49
N ASN A 313 -26.45 6.87 -36.46
CA ASN A 313 -26.11 5.46 -36.30
C ASN A 313 -25.00 5.25 -35.27
N LEU A 314 -23.99 6.12 -35.22
CA LEU A 314 -22.94 6.10 -34.22
C LEU A 314 -23.50 6.35 -32.82
N PHE A 315 -24.31 7.39 -32.63
CA PHE A 315 -24.96 7.65 -31.35
C PHE A 315 -25.85 6.50 -30.91
N LYS A 316 -26.59 5.88 -31.84
CA LYS A 316 -27.38 4.69 -31.55
C LYS A 316 -26.49 3.51 -31.11
N LYS A 317 -25.40 3.21 -31.84
CA LYS A 317 -24.45 2.15 -31.47
C LYS A 317 -23.88 2.37 -30.07
N ILE A 318 -23.44 3.59 -29.75
CA ILE A 318 -22.91 3.94 -28.42
C ILE A 318 -24.00 3.80 -27.35
N LYS A 319 -25.19 4.33 -27.60
CA LYS A 319 -26.32 4.28 -26.65
C LYS A 319 -26.75 2.84 -26.36
N ASP A 320 -26.88 2.02 -27.40
CA ASP A 320 -27.28 0.61 -27.29
C ASP A 320 -26.20 -0.21 -26.57
N LYS A 321 -24.91 0.09 -26.83
CA LYS A 321 -23.78 -0.58 -26.17
C LYS A 321 -23.57 -0.18 -24.71
N ILE A 322 -23.86 1.05 -24.30
CA ILE A 322 -23.43 1.58 -22.99
C ILE A 322 -24.60 1.82 -22.04
N ARG A 323 -25.71 2.43 -22.50
CA ARG A 323 -26.84 2.76 -21.61
C ARG A 323 -27.71 1.56 -21.26
N GLY A 324 -27.53 0.43 -21.95
CA GLY A 324 -28.21 -0.84 -21.66
C GLY A 324 -27.37 -1.86 -20.90
N GLN A 325 -26.11 -1.55 -20.57
CA GLN A 325 -25.24 -2.50 -19.89
C GLN A 325 -25.58 -2.61 -18.42
N THR A 326 -25.73 -3.85 -17.97
CA THR A 326 -25.83 -4.15 -16.53
C THR A 326 -24.46 -4.02 -15.87
N GLU A 327 -24.41 -3.92 -14.55
CA GLU A 327 -23.16 -3.97 -13.79
C GLU A 327 -22.33 -5.23 -14.13
N GLU A 328 -23.01 -6.37 -14.34
CA GLU A 328 -22.38 -7.62 -14.78
C GLU A 328 -21.71 -7.48 -16.16
N ASP A 329 -22.33 -6.76 -17.10
CA ASP A 329 -21.77 -6.54 -18.44
C ASP A 329 -20.58 -5.58 -18.41
N LEU A 330 -20.64 -4.55 -17.56
CA LEU A 330 -19.50 -3.67 -17.31
C LEU A 330 -18.33 -4.44 -16.71
N LEU A 331 -18.61 -5.34 -15.74
CA LEU A 331 -17.56 -6.17 -15.14
C LEU A 331 -16.91 -7.10 -16.17
N LYS A 332 -17.69 -7.72 -17.07
CA LYS A 332 -17.14 -8.54 -18.17
C LYS A 332 -16.20 -7.72 -19.05
N LEU A 333 -16.62 -6.51 -19.43
CA LEU A 333 -15.82 -5.60 -20.25
C LEU A 333 -14.51 -5.23 -19.54
N THR A 334 -14.59 -4.83 -18.27
CA THR A 334 -13.44 -4.50 -17.43
C THR A 334 -12.44 -5.64 -17.33
N ILE A 335 -12.88 -6.85 -16.99
CA ILE A 335 -11.97 -7.99 -16.85
C ILE A 335 -11.33 -8.33 -18.19
N LYS A 336 -12.10 -8.27 -19.28
CA LYS A 336 -11.60 -8.55 -20.64
C LYS A 336 -10.50 -7.59 -21.07
N ASP A 337 -10.60 -6.32 -20.72
CA ASP A 337 -9.61 -5.31 -21.10
C ASP A 337 -8.37 -5.32 -20.20
N CYS A 338 -8.49 -5.82 -18.96
CA CYS A 338 -7.37 -5.90 -18.02
C CYS A 338 -6.60 -7.23 -18.03
N VAL A 339 -7.26 -8.34 -18.38
CA VAL A 339 -6.72 -9.68 -18.18
C VAL A 339 -6.98 -10.53 -19.41
N ASN A 340 -5.93 -11.17 -19.91
CA ASN A 340 -6.06 -12.14 -21.00
C ASN A 340 -6.36 -13.56 -20.47
N THR A 341 -6.86 -14.43 -21.34
CA THR A 341 -7.26 -15.79 -20.99
C THR A 341 -6.09 -16.63 -20.44
N GLU A 342 -4.87 -16.43 -20.94
CA GLU A 342 -3.70 -17.21 -20.52
C GLU A 342 -3.22 -16.81 -19.13
N GLU A 343 -3.20 -15.52 -18.81
CA GLU A 343 -2.89 -15.03 -17.45
C GLU A 343 -3.88 -15.59 -16.42
N LEU A 344 -5.17 -15.62 -16.76
CA LEU A 344 -6.20 -16.14 -15.88
C LEU A 344 -6.09 -17.67 -15.71
N LYS A 345 -5.70 -18.40 -16.76
CA LYS A 345 -5.35 -19.84 -16.66
C LYS A 345 -4.15 -20.06 -15.74
N LEU A 346 -3.08 -19.29 -15.92
CA LEU A 346 -1.88 -19.36 -15.08
C LEU A 346 -2.23 -19.08 -13.62
N PHE A 347 -3.06 -18.08 -13.36
CA PHE A 347 -3.61 -17.82 -12.02
C PHE A 347 -4.31 -19.08 -11.47
N PHE A 348 -5.25 -19.69 -12.18
CA PHE A 348 -5.91 -20.89 -11.64
C PHE A 348 -4.97 -22.09 -11.43
N GLN A 349 -3.85 -22.18 -12.18
CA GLN A 349 -2.91 -23.29 -12.15
C GLN A 349 -1.74 -23.12 -11.16
N GLU A 350 -1.41 -21.90 -10.76
CA GLU A 350 -0.23 -21.62 -9.91
C GLU A 350 -0.30 -22.33 -8.54
N LYS A 351 -1.49 -22.54 -7.96
CA LYS A 351 -1.67 -23.32 -6.73
C LYS A 351 -2.57 -24.53 -6.98
N GLU A 352 -2.09 -25.72 -6.63
CA GLU A 352 -2.84 -26.97 -6.81
C GLU A 352 -4.17 -26.95 -6.02
N ASP A 353 -4.16 -26.44 -4.78
CA ASP A 353 -5.36 -26.39 -3.95
C ASP A 353 -6.42 -25.41 -4.48
N ARG A 354 -5.97 -24.28 -5.05
CA ARG A 354 -6.84 -23.33 -5.76
C ARG A 354 -7.48 -23.98 -6.97
N GLN A 355 -6.69 -24.68 -7.78
CA GLN A 355 -7.21 -25.41 -8.94
C GLN A 355 -8.24 -26.49 -8.51
N LYS A 356 -7.92 -27.27 -7.47
CA LYS A 356 -8.83 -28.27 -6.89
C LYS A 356 -10.12 -27.65 -6.37
N PHE A 357 -10.04 -26.48 -5.73
CA PHE A 357 -11.21 -25.73 -5.28
C PHE A 357 -12.15 -25.44 -6.45
N PHE A 358 -11.67 -24.73 -7.48
CA PHE A 358 -12.53 -24.35 -8.60
C PHE A 358 -13.02 -25.56 -9.43
N LYS A 359 -12.27 -26.67 -9.51
CA LYS A 359 -12.73 -27.88 -10.22
C LYS A 359 -13.78 -28.70 -9.46
N THR A 360 -13.82 -28.61 -8.13
CA THR A 360 -14.66 -29.49 -7.30
C THR A 360 -15.91 -28.75 -6.83
N TYR A 361 -17.07 -29.05 -7.43
CA TYR A 361 -18.35 -28.40 -7.11
C TYR A 361 -18.65 -28.34 -5.60
N ASP A 362 -18.44 -29.43 -4.87
CA ASP A 362 -18.71 -29.51 -3.43
C ASP A 362 -17.94 -28.50 -2.57
N LYS A 363 -16.81 -27.98 -3.07
CA LYS A 363 -15.99 -27.01 -2.34
C LYS A 363 -16.58 -25.60 -2.37
N TRP A 364 -17.40 -25.26 -3.38
CA TRP A 364 -17.90 -23.90 -3.58
C TRP A 364 -19.42 -23.81 -3.83
N LYS A 365 -20.14 -24.93 -3.91
CA LYS A 365 -21.60 -24.96 -4.15
C LYS A 365 -22.44 -24.13 -3.17
N ASP A 366 -21.93 -23.91 -1.96
CA ASP A 366 -22.60 -23.11 -0.93
C ASP A 366 -22.33 -21.60 -1.07
N ILE A 367 -21.36 -21.21 -1.91
CA ILE A 367 -20.93 -19.83 -2.17
C ILE A 367 -21.65 -19.25 -3.38
N THR A 368 -21.87 -20.05 -4.42
CA THR A 368 -22.56 -19.57 -5.63
C THR A 368 -23.19 -20.71 -6.41
N ILE A 369 -24.31 -20.38 -7.06
CA ILE A 369 -25.00 -21.25 -8.00
C ILE A 369 -24.37 -21.19 -9.41
N ARG A 370 -23.50 -20.22 -9.67
CA ARG A 370 -22.85 -20.03 -10.97
C ARG A 370 -21.76 -21.06 -11.16
N GLU A 371 -21.60 -21.51 -12.40
CA GLU A 371 -20.56 -22.48 -12.74
C GLU A 371 -19.17 -21.96 -12.41
N SER A 372 -18.25 -22.91 -12.17
CA SER A 372 -16.84 -22.60 -12.03
C SER A 372 -16.29 -21.97 -13.30
N PRO A 373 -15.39 -20.99 -13.21
CA PRO A 373 -14.63 -20.51 -14.37
C PRO A 373 -13.89 -21.63 -15.11
N LEU A 374 -13.52 -22.71 -14.40
CA LEU A 374 -12.83 -23.87 -14.95
C LEU A 374 -13.76 -24.97 -15.51
N SER A 375 -15.09 -24.78 -15.54
CA SER A 375 -15.99 -25.76 -16.17
C SER A 375 -15.78 -25.81 -17.68
N GLU A 376 -16.03 -26.98 -18.28
CA GLU A 376 -15.82 -27.20 -19.72
C GLU A 376 -16.71 -26.29 -20.60
N GLY A 377 -16.19 -25.88 -21.75
CA GLY A 377 -16.87 -25.01 -22.71
C GLY A 377 -17.02 -23.55 -22.25
N GLY A 378 -17.25 -22.62 -23.17
CA GLY A 378 -17.49 -21.20 -22.83
C GLY A 378 -16.24 -20.36 -22.55
N ASP A 379 -16.45 -19.06 -22.38
CA ASP A 379 -15.39 -18.07 -22.20
C ASP A 379 -15.01 -17.90 -20.73
N LEU A 380 -13.76 -18.23 -20.40
CA LEU A 380 -13.19 -18.16 -19.06
C LEU A 380 -13.36 -16.77 -18.42
N ILE A 381 -13.18 -15.71 -19.21
CA ILE A 381 -13.29 -14.33 -18.73
C ILE A 381 -14.73 -14.02 -18.30
N ASN A 382 -15.68 -14.35 -19.17
CA ASN A 382 -17.11 -14.15 -18.88
C ASN A 382 -17.57 -14.96 -17.66
N LYS A 383 -17.16 -16.23 -17.54
CA LYS A 383 -17.50 -17.05 -16.38
C LYS A 383 -16.93 -16.48 -15.07
N THR A 384 -15.69 -15.99 -15.11
CA THR A 384 -15.07 -15.30 -13.96
C THR A 384 -15.84 -14.05 -13.57
N ALA A 385 -16.21 -13.19 -14.53
CA ALA A 385 -16.99 -11.99 -14.26
C ALA A 385 -18.37 -12.32 -13.63
N ILE A 386 -19.10 -13.28 -14.21
CA ILE A 386 -20.40 -13.72 -13.72
C ILE A 386 -20.30 -14.22 -12.27
N ARG A 387 -19.27 -15.03 -11.98
CA ARG A 387 -19.03 -15.53 -10.62
C ARG A 387 -18.74 -14.41 -9.63
N ILE A 388 -17.86 -13.48 -9.99
CA ILE A 388 -17.49 -12.36 -9.12
C ILE A 388 -18.71 -11.49 -8.78
N TYR A 389 -19.51 -11.18 -9.81
CA TYR A 389 -20.75 -10.41 -9.66
C TYR A 389 -21.77 -11.13 -8.78
N ASP A 390 -21.98 -12.43 -9.00
CA ASP A 390 -22.94 -13.23 -8.24
C ASP A 390 -22.60 -13.30 -6.75
N ILE A 391 -21.32 -13.52 -6.40
CA ILE A 391 -20.84 -13.51 -5.02
C ILE A 391 -21.05 -12.13 -4.38
N ARG A 392 -20.72 -11.03 -5.10
CA ARG A 392 -20.98 -9.67 -4.62
C ARG A 392 -22.45 -9.48 -4.30
N CYS A 393 -23.35 -9.87 -5.20
CA CYS A 393 -24.79 -9.78 -4.98
C CYS A 393 -25.25 -10.56 -3.74
N GLN A 394 -24.73 -11.77 -3.52
CA GLN A 394 -25.07 -12.58 -2.34
C GLN A 394 -24.57 -11.99 -1.02
N ILE A 395 -23.53 -11.15 -1.07
CA ILE A 395 -23.02 -10.42 0.09
C ILE A 395 -23.87 -9.16 0.36
N VAL A 396 -24.11 -8.30 -0.64
CA VAL A 396 -24.69 -6.95 -0.40
C VAL A 396 -26.22 -6.87 -0.46
N HIS A 397 -26.89 -7.73 -1.21
CA HIS A 397 -28.33 -7.57 -1.43
C HIS A 397 -29.13 -8.42 -0.47
N THR A 398 -29.71 -7.80 0.57
CA THR A 398 -30.71 -8.39 1.47
C THR A 398 -32.16 -8.11 1.03
N LYS A 399 -32.36 -7.38 -0.08
CA LYS A 399 -33.70 -6.99 -0.56
C LYS A 399 -34.30 -8.10 -1.43
N ASN A 400 -35.05 -8.94 -0.73
CA ASN A 400 -36.05 -9.92 -1.18
C ASN A 400 -36.63 -9.72 -2.59
N ASP A 401 -36.42 -10.71 -3.44
CA ASP A 401 -37.53 -11.34 -4.15
C ASP A 401 -37.84 -12.64 -3.37
N PRO A 402 -39.06 -12.83 -2.81
CA PRO A 402 -39.40 -14.04 -2.05
C PRO A 402 -39.33 -15.34 -2.88
N THR A 403 -39.16 -15.23 -4.20
CA THR A 403 -38.90 -16.36 -5.09
C THR A 403 -37.41 -16.70 -5.24
N ASP A 404 -36.52 -15.80 -4.83
CA ASP A 404 -35.08 -15.94 -5.01
C ASP A 404 -34.48 -16.78 -3.87
N ARG A 405 -34.17 -18.04 -4.18
CA ARG A 405 -33.56 -19.00 -3.25
C ARG A 405 -32.06 -18.73 -3.00
N ARG A 406 -31.53 -17.58 -3.42
CA ARG A 406 -30.12 -17.22 -3.21
C ARG A 406 -29.79 -17.21 -1.71
N LYS A 407 -28.83 -18.04 -1.31
CA LYS A 407 -28.30 -18.08 0.06
C LYS A 407 -27.41 -16.86 0.27
N PHE A 408 -27.69 -16.05 1.28
CA PHE A 408 -26.83 -14.92 1.64
C PHE A 408 -25.51 -15.41 2.24
N ILE A 409 -24.44 -14.69 1.95
CA ILE A 409 -23.15 -14.88 2.60
C ILE A 409 -23.03 -13.86 3.72
N LEU A 410 -23.39 -14.29 4.94
CA LEU A 410 -23.33 -13.44 6.12
C LEU A 410 -21.92 -13.42 6.72
N PRO A 411 -21.51 -12.33 7.40
CA PRO A 411 -20.28 -12.31 8.19
C PRO A 411 -20.24 -13.50 9.16
N LEU A 412 -19.04 -14.09 9.35
CA LEU A 412 -18.78 -15.25 10.22
C LEU A 412 -19.52 -16.55 9.85
N SER A 413 -20.24 -16.59 8.71
CA SER A 413 -20.88 -17.81 8.22
C SER A 413 -19.86 -18.82 7.66
N THR A 414 -20.26 -20.10 7.60
CA THR A 414 -19.44 -21.14 6.96
C THR A 414 -19.13 -20.84 5.49
N GLN A 415 -20.03 -20.14 4.81
CA GLN A 415 -19.87 -19.70 3.42
C GLN A 415 -18.78 -18.63 3.34
N ALA A 416 -18.82 -17.64 4.25
CA ALA A 416 -17.80 -16.59 4.32
C ALA A 416 -16.41 -17.17 4.54
N GLN A 417 -16.27 -18.18 5.40
CA GLN A 417 -14.99 -18.87 5.64
C GLN A 417 -14.47 -19.62 4.41
N LYS A 418 -15.34 -20.01 3.47
CA LYS A 418 -14.94 -20.67 2.21
C LYS A 418 -14.55 -19.69 1.10
N LEU A 419 -14.70 -18.38 1.30
CA LEU A 419 -14.42 -17.37 0.26
C LEU A 419 -12.93 -17.21 -0.09
N GLY A 420 -11.99 -17.81 0.65
CA GLY A 420 -10.55 -17.54 0.50
C GLY A 420 -10.04 -17.55 -0.95
N TYR A 421 -10.39 -18.56 -1.76
CA TYR A 421 -9.95 -18.62 -3.16
C TYR A 421 -10.69 -17.65 -4.09
N ASP A 422 -11.94 -17.31 -3.77
CA ASP A 422 -12.70 -16.27 -4.48
C ASP A 422 -12.16 -14.87 -4.14
N ILE A 423 -11.68 -14.67 -2.91
CA ILE A 423 -10.96 -13.46 -2.49
C ILE A 423 -9.63 -13.34 -3.24
N GLU A 424 -8.84 -14.42 -3.32
CA GLU A 424 -7.61 -14.41 -4.13
C GLU A 424 -7.91 -14.03 -5.59
N LEU A 425 -9.02 -14.52 -6.15
CA LEU A 425 -9.45 -14.22 -7.52
C LEU A 425 -9.82 -12.74 -7.68
N VAL A 426 -10.71 -12.19 -6.84
CA VAL A 426 -11.08 -10.78 -6.96
C VAL A 426 -9.89 -9.85 -6.66
N LYS A 427 -9.00 -10.22 -5.73
CA LYS A 427 -7.73 -9.52 -5.45
C LYS A 427 -6.83 -9.48 -6.68
N PHE A 428 -6.69 -10.60 -7.40
CA PHE A 428 -5.92 -10.68 -8.63
C PHE A 428 -6.52 -9.75 -9.71
N ILE A 429 -7.84 -9.77 -9.89
CA ILE A 429 -8.52 -8.89 -10.84
C ILE A 429 -8.38 -7.41 -10.45
N ALA A 430 -8.61 -7.05 -9.19
CA ALA A 430 -8.47 -5.67 -8.71
C ALA A 430 -7.06 -5.13 -8.95
N ARG A 431 -6.04 -5.97 -8.71
CA ARG A 431 -4.65 -5.65 -9.05
C ARG A 431 -4.48 -5.34 -10.53
N LYS A 432 -4.99 -6.21 -11.41
CA LYS A 432 -4.89 -6.02 -12.87
C LYS A 432 -5.61 -4.75 -13.34
N VAL A 433 -6.72 -4.39 -12.71
CA VAL A 433 -7.42 -3.12 -12.97
C VAL A 433 -6.59 -1.92 -12.54
N LEU A 434 -5.98 -1.96 -11.35
CA LEU A 434 -5.07 -0.91 -10.88
C LEU A 434 -3.86 -0.74 -11.82
N GLU A 435 -3.22 -1.84 -12.21
CA GLU A 435 -2.10 -1.85 -13.16
C GLU A 435 -2.50 -1.25 -14.51
N HIS A 436 -3.69 -1.58 -15.03
CA HIS A 436 -4.18 -1.08 -16.32
C HIS A 436 -4.35 0.45 -16.34
N PHE A 437 -4.84 1.04 -15.24
CA PHE A 437 -5.01 2.50 -15.13
C PHE A 437 -3.83 3.21 -14.48
N SER A 438 -2.79 2.47 -14.12
CA SER A 438 -1.58 3.05 -13.58
C SER A 438 -0.92 3.91 -14.66
N LYS A 439 -0.39 5.05 -14.25
CA LYS A 439 0.36 5.93 -15.13
C LYS A 439 1.85 5.71 -14.89
N PRO A 440 2.70 5.98 -15.89
CA PRO A 440 4.09 6.29 -15.61
C PRO A 440 4.12 7.34 -14.50
N PHE A 441 4.99 7.14 -13.51
CA PHE A 441 5.13 8.12 -12.45
C PHE A 441 5.54 9.46 -13.07
N GLU A 442 4.85 10.56 -12.75
CA GLU A 442 5.10 11.95 -13.20
C GLU A 442 5.24 12.82 -11.95
N LEU A 443 6.37 13.54 -11.74
CA LEU A 443 6.58 14.44 -10.59
C LEU A 443 5.84 15.77 -10.76
#